data_AF-A0A5B1R2I3-F1
#
_entry.id   AF-A0A5B1R2I3-F1
#
_cell.length_a   1.000
_cell.length_b   1.000
_cell.length_c   1.000
_cell.angle_alpha   90.00
_cell.angle_beta   90.00
_cell.angle_gamma   90.00
#
_symmetry.space_group_name_H-M   'P 1'
#
loop_
_entity.id
_entity.type
_entity.pdbx_description
1 polymer ?
#
loop_
_entity_poly.entity_id
_entity_poly.type
_entity_poly.pdbx_seq_one_letter_code
_entity_poly.pdbx_strand_id
1 'polypeptide(L)'
;MSWTQPPLRSIPHDFSLPDMGGWDTNVLRDVIRNLPPDPHTGDLEPRNLLRYLQENAHRPEIQRLLQNGIAMDQNVRSKDISSFDFTSLNVTPNTVWIFNVSYVGKLDREGCERDPDDPNALPSFSLTCHDGRLFETFVGKLPTSDQVLHFIKRAIAAPNPPFKPGLPMGFLLRRHLEPHMTVLRPFLDSLPAPFAYQLETPEMEEVLSNAAAQGRKDRLNSYLEIVAKFKNEGNEAFARRDRAAAIKAYSGAIKYLDDVLENTSGNPVEEQRLTRLVAVVCANRAAAYLLDGEGRDAKMALIDGHVAEDRDPTYLKAYYRQARALELLEELKLSQECIGRGLARPEFRDNEGLKEELARLRRL
;
A
#
# COMPACT_ATOMS: atom_id res chain seq x y z
N MET A 1 -6.62 3.90 -31.57
CA MET A 1 -5.78 4.67 -30.64
C MET A 1 -5.32 3.72 -29.55
N SER A 2 -4.00 3.52 -29.37
CA SER A 2 -3.50 2.73 -28.24
C SER A 2 -3.55 3.61 -26.99
N TRP A 3 -4.34 3.18 -26.01
CA TRP A 3 -4.50 3.86 -24.72
C TRP A 3 -3.36 3.45 -23.78
N THR A 4 -2.16 3.98 -24.00
CA THR A 4 -1.03 3.82 -23.08
C THR A 4 -0.81 5.12 -22.32
N GLN A 5 -0.83 5.05 -20.99
CA GLN A 5 -0.60 6.18 -20.09
C GLN A 5 0.78 6.82 -20.31
N PRO A 6 0.90 8.16 -20.22
CA PRO A 6 2.14 8.79 -19.82
C PRO A 6 2.33 8.63 -18.29
N PRO A 7 3.45 8.07 -17.81
CA PRO A 7 3.71 7.92 -16.37
C PRO A 7 3.89 9.28 -15.67
N LEU A 8 3.69 9.32 -14.35
CA LEU A 8 4.08 10.45 -13.49
C LEU A 8 5.61 10.45 -13.34
N ARG A 9 6.31 10.69 -14.45
CA ARG A 9 7.77 10.71 -14.52
C ARG A 9 8.33 11.57 -13.39
N SER A 10 9.44 11.11 -12.81
CA SER A 10 10.29 11.86 -11.89
C SER A 10 10.31 13.34 -12.28
N ILE A 11 9.71 14.17 -11.44
CA ILE A 11 9.56 15.60 -11.69
C ILE A 11 10.97 16.19 -11.86
N PRO A 12 11.32 16.81 -13.01
CA PRO A 12 12.62 17.43 -13.20
C PRO A 12 12.92 18.41 -12.06
N HIS A 13 14.19 18.52 -11.64
CA HIS A 13 14.59 19.35 -10.49
C HIS A 13 14.13 20.82 -10.58
N ASP A 14 13.81 21.32 -11.78
CA ASP A 14 13.37 22.69 -12.06
C ASP A 14 11.86 22.83 -12.37
N PHE A 15 11.03 21.84 -12.04
CA PHE A 15 9.59 21.93 -12.27
C PHE A 15 8.94 22.92 -11.30
N SER A 16 8.45 24.05 -11.82
CA SER A 16 7.52 24.92 -11.09
C SER A 16 6.22 24.15 -10.91
N LEU A 17 5.91 23.76 -9.67
CA LEU A 17 4.61 23.17 -9.36
C LEU A 17 3.53 24.21 -9.73
N PRO A 18 2.53 23.86 -10.54
CA PRO A 18 1.39 24.76 -10.77
C PRO A 18 0.77 25.13 -9.43
N ASP A 19 0.05 26.26 -9.36
CA ASP A 19 -0.73 26.63 -8.18
C ASP A 19 -1.57 25.41 -7.73
N MET A 20 -1.17 24.82 -6.60
CA MET A 20 -1.71 23.55 -6.10
C MET A 20 -3.00 23.80 -5.30
N GLY A 21 -3.74 24.87 -5.57
CA GLY A 21 -5.06 25.12 -4.98
C GLY A 21 -5.01 25.34 -3.47
N GLY A 22 -4.00 26.07 -2.99
CA GLY A 22 -3.83 26.42 -1.57
C GLY A 22 -2.90 25.49 -0.77
N TRP A 23 -2.30 24.47 -1.39
CA TRP A 23 -1.23 23.70 -0.75
C TRP A 23 0.03 24.56 -0.66
N ASP A 24 0.74 24.47 0.48
CA ASP A 24 2.07 25.05 0.60
C ASP A 24 3.03 24.27 -0.30
N THR A 25 3.28 24.84 -1.49
CA THR A 25 4.08 24.18 -2.54
C THR A 25 5.52 23.90 -2.09
N ASN A 26 6.06 24.64 -1.11
CA ASN A 26 7.38 24.39 -0.58
C ASN A 26 7.38 23.16 0.33
N VAL A 27 6.39 23.05 1.22
CA VAL A 27 6.22 21.87 2.09
C VAL A 27 5.95 20.63 1.25
N LEU A 28 5.04 20.71 0.26
CA LEU A 28 4.75 19.57 -0.60
C LEU A 28 5.98 19.15 -1.43
N ARG A 29 6.78 20.11 -1.90
CA ARG A 29 8.04 19.81 -2.59
C ARG A 29 9.06 19.15 -1.66
N ASP A 30 9.15 19.58 -0.40
CA ASP A 30 9.99 18.91 0.61
C ASP A 30 9.54 17.47 0.84
N VAL A 31 8.24 17.25 1.01
CA VAL A 31 7.66 15.90 1.13
C VAL A 31 8.04 15.05 -0.09
N ILE A 32 7.71 15.51 -1.30
CA ILE A 32 7.98 14.82 -2.57
C ILE A 32 9.46 14.45 -2.72
N ARG A 33 10.39 15.33 -2.35
CA ARG A 33 11.84 15.10 -2.45
C ARG A 33 12.34 14.02 -1.49
N ASN A 34 11.66 13.83 -0.37
CA ASN A 34 12.04 12.84 0.65
C ASN A 34 11.30 11.50 0.48
N LEU A 35 10.35 11.40 -0.46
CA LEU A 35 9.68 10.14 -0.75
C LEU A 35 10.56 9.23 -1.61
N PRO A 36 10.75 7.97 -1.21
CA PRO A 36 11.37 6.99 -2.09
C PRO A 36 10.43 6.73 -3.29
N PRO A 37 10.94 6.78 -4.53
CA PRO A 37 10.16 6.38 -5.69
C PRO A 37 9.83 4.88 -5.62
N ASP A 38 8.71 4.50 -6.20
CA ASP A 38 8.39 3.12 -6.49
C ASP A 38 9.53 2.52 -7.32
N PRO A 39 10.08 1.36 -6.93
CA PRO A 39 11.24 0.85 -7.63
C PRO A 39 10.90 0.14 -8.94
N HIS A 40 9.62 -0.17 -9.19
CA HIS A 40 9.13 -0.73 -10.45
C HIS A 40 8.76 0.38 -11.45
N THR A 41 8.00 1.38 -11.03
CA THR A 41 7.51 2.44 -11.93
C THR A 41 8.36 3.70 -11.93
N GLY A 42 9.12 3.94 -10.86
CA GLY A 42 9.81 5.21 -10.62
C GLY A 42 8.88 6.34 -10.15
N ASP A 43 7.59 6.08 -10.03
CA ASP A 43 6.59 7.07 -9.63
C ASP A 43 6.52 7.21 -8.09
N LEU A 44 5.85 8.25 -7.61
CA LEU A 44 5.56 8.38 -6.19
C LEU A 44 4.32 7.58 -5.80
N GLU A 45 4.51 6.60 -4.93
CA GLU A 45 3.39 5.82 -4.40
C GLU A 45 2.59 6.60 -3.35
N PRO A 46 1.24 6.61 -3.43
CA PRO A 46 0.39 7.19 -2.40
C PRO A 46 0.66 6.63 -0.99
N ARG A 47 1.06 5.35 -0.89
CA ARG A 47 1.41 4.71 0.39
C ARG A 47 2.71 5.24 0.97
N ASN A 48 3.74 5.45 0.15
CA ASN A 48 4.99 6.07 0.59
C ASN A 48 4.72 7.48 1.11
N LEU A 49 3.85 8.23 0.43
CA LEU A 49 3.37 9.52 0.90
C LEU A 49 2.68 9.40 2.28
N LEU A 50 1.70 8.52 2.43
CA LEU A 50 0.98 8.35 3.69
C LEU A 50 1.92 7.96 4.85
N ARG A 51 2.82 6.99 4.61
CA ARG A 51 3.81 6.54 5.60
C ARG A 51 4.73 7.67 6.02
N TYR A 52 5.25 8.44 5.05
CA TYR A 52 6.07 9.61 5.34
C TYR A 52 5.31 10.63 6.18
N LEU A 53 4.05 10.93 5.84
CA LEU A 53 3.21 11.85 6.61
C LEU A 53 2.99 11.36 8.05
N GLN A 54 2.81 10.06 8.25
CA GLN A 54 2.65 9.45 9.58
C GLN A 54 3.94 9.52 10.41
N GLU A 55 5.06 9.08 9.84
CA GLU A 55 6.38 9.09 10.51
C GLU A 55 6.82 10.53 10.87
N ASN A 56 6.39 11.51 10.08
CA ASN A 56 6.73 12.92 10.24
C ASN A 56 5.58 13.77 10.82
N ALA A 57 4.53 13.16 11.36
CA ALA A 57 3.33 13.86 11.85
C ALA A 57 3.61 14.84 13.02
N HIS A 58 4.77 14.71 13.67
CA HIS A 58 5.24 15.61 14.72
C HIS A 58 5.82 16.93 14.18
N ARG A 59 6.14 17.01 12.88
CA ARG A 59 6.70 18.22 12.25
C ARG A 59 5.60 19.26 12.02
N PRO A 60 5.75 20.53 12.47
CA PRO A 60 4.71 21.56 12.34
C PRO A 60 4.22 21.79 10.90
N GLU A 61 5.11 21.70 9.92
CA GLU A 61 4.82 21.82 8.50
C GLU A 61 3.94 20.69 7.97
N ILE A 62 4.15 19.45 8.44
CA ILE A 62 3.32 18.30 8.08
C ILE A 62 1.94 18.41 8.75
N GLN A 63 1.88 18.87 10.00
CA GLN A 63 0.59 19.13 10.66
C GLN A 63 -0.23 20.19 9.92
N ARG A 64 0.41 21.27 9.49
CA ARG A 64 -0.22 22.30 8.66
C ARG A 64 -0.71 21.72 7.32
N LEU A 65 0.10 20.88 6.68
CA LEU A 65 -0.27 20.20 5.43
C LEU A 65 -1.53 19.34 5.61
N LEU A 66 -1.60 18.55 6.67
CA LEU A 66 -2.73 17.68 6.99
C LEU A 66 -4.00 18.51 7.32
N GLN A 67 -3.86 19.57 8.12
CA GLN A 67 -4.97 20.48 8.44
C GLN A 67 -5.51 21.17 7.19
N ASN A 68 -4.63 21.63 6.30
CA ASN A 68 -5.01 22.21 5.03
C ASN A 68 -5.73 21.18 4.15
N GLY A 69 -5.25 19.94 4.10
CA GLY A 69 -5.92 18.84 3.40
C GLY A 69 -7.35 18.60 3.90
N ILE A 70 -7.55 18.57 5.21
CA ILE A 70 -8.88 18.42 5.83
C ILE A 70 -9.79 19.61 5.47
N ALA A 71 -9.30 20.83 5.63
CA ALA A 71 -10.06 22.04 5.31
C ALA A 71 -10.43 22.10 3.81
N MET A 72 -9.53 21.64 2.93
CA MET A 72 -9.80 21.55 1.49
C MET A 72 -10.84 20.50 1.16
N ASP A 73 -10.77 19.31 1.73
CA ASP A 73 -11.80 18.28 1.53
C ASP A 73 -13.17 18.77 2.00
N GLN A 74 -13.24 19.44 3.16
CA GLN A 74 -14.47 20.07 3.64
C GLN A 74 -14.99 21.16 2.69
N ASN A 75 -14.11 22.00 2.15
CA ASN A 75 -14.48 23.03 1.18
C ASN A 75 -14.99 22.40 -0.13
N VAL A 76 -14.30 21.39 -0.66
CA VAL A 76 -14.69 20.64 -1.86
C VAL A 76 -16.04 19.93 -1.66
N ARG A 77 -16.35 19.45 -0.46
CA ARG A 77 -17.64 18.82 -0.11
C ARG A 77 -18.78 19.81 0.08
N SER A 78 -18.50 21.01 0.58
CA SER A 78 -19.50 22.03 0.90
C SER A 78 -19.83 22.96 -0.27
N LYS A 79 -19.04 22.93 -1.36
CA LYS A 79 -19.31 23.74 -2.55
C LYS A 79 -20.65 23.38 -3.18
N ASP A 80 -21.55 24.36 -3.19
CA ASP A 80 -22.74 24.30 -4.01
C ASP A 80 -22.36 24.44 -5.49
N ILE A 81 -22.62 23.38 -6.25
CA ILE A 81 -22.36 23.30 -7.70
C ILE A 81 -23.64 23.45 -8.53
N SER A 82 -24.78 23.78 -7.91
CA SER A 82 -26.07 23.89 -8.60
C SER A 82 -26.10 25.01 -9.65
N SER A 83 -25.32 26.06 -9.44
CA SER A 83 -25.20 27.23 -10.33
C SER A 83 -24.01 27.15 -11.29
N PHE A 84 -23.24 26.06 -11.27
CA PHE A 84 -22.06 25.91 -12.10
C PHE A 84 -22.45 25.69 -13.58
N ASP A 85 -21.89 26.51 -14.47
CA ASP A 85 -22.13 26.38 -15.91
C ASP A 85 -21.20 25.33 -16.53
N PHE A 86 -21.72 24.12 -16.73
CA PHE A 86 -21.00 23.02 -17.35
C PHE A 86 -20.82 23.18 -18.87
N THR A 87 -21.61 24.06 -19.51
CA THR A 87 -21.65 24.19 -20.98
C THR A 87 -20.56 25.10 -21.53
N SER A 88 -20.00 25.99 -20.70
CA SER A 88 -18.90 26.89 -21.07
C SER A 88 -17.50 26.35 -20.74
N LEU A 89 -17.39 25.10 -20.28
CA LEU A 89 -16.12 24.50 -19.92
C LEU A 89 -15.22 24.27 -21.13
N ASN A 90 -13.93 24.59 -20.97
CA ASN A 90 -12.91 24.21 -21.94
C ASN A 90 -12.62 22.71 -21.85
N VAL A 91 -12.65 22.04 -23.00
CA VAL A 91 -12.27 20.65 -23.16
C VAL A 91 -10.76 20.53 -23.26
N THR A 92 -10.16 19.75 -22.36
CA THR A 92 -8.72 19.50 -22.35
C THR A 92 -8.39 18.38 -23.36
N PRO A 93 -7.65 18.67 -24.45
CA PRO A 93 -7.39 17.68 -25.48
C PRO A 93 -6.55 16.51 -24.95
N ASN A 94 -6.72 15.33 -25.55
CA ASN A 94 -5.93 14.12 -25.23
C ASN A 94 -6.02 13.67 -23.77
N THR A 95 -7.09 14.03 -23.06
CA THR A 95 -7.33 13.57 -21.69
C THR A 95 -8.58 12.70 -21.63
N VAL A 96 -8.52 11.62 -20.86
CA VAL A 96 -9.67 10.75 -20.59
C VAL A 96 -9.76 10.53 -19.09
N TRP A 97 -10.94 10.71 -18.53
CA TRP A 97 -11.21 10.38 -17.12
C TRP A 97 -11.99 9.09 -17.02
N ILE A 98 -11.56 8.21 -16.11
CA ILE A 98 -12.21 6.92 -15.88
C ILE A 98 -13.01 7.02 -14.59
N PHE A 99 -14.30 6.70 -14.65
CA PHE A 99 -15.17 6.65 -13.47
C PHE A 99 -15.46 5.21 -13.09
N ASN A 100 -15.20 4.85 -11.83
CA ASN A 100 -15.35 3.48 -11.34
C ASN A 100 -16.09 3.42 -10.00
N VAL A 101 -16.95 2.42 -9.84
CA VAL A 101 -17.47 1.98 -8.54
C VAL A 101 -16.85 0.64 -8.22
N SER A 102 -16.16 0.54 -7.09
CA SER A 102 -15.54 -0.70 -6.62
C SER A 102 -15.93 -1.01 -5.18
N TYR A 103 -16.15 -2.28 -4.87
CA TYR A 103 -16.20 -2.74 -3.48
C TYR A 103 -14.83 -2.57 -2.83
N VAL A 104 -14.77 -1.97 -1.64
CA VAL A 104 -13.50 -1.70 -0.93
C VAL A 104 -13.35 -2.45 0.38
N GLY A 105 -14.31 -3.33 0.72
CA GLY A 105 -14.29 -4.12 1.95
C GLY A 105 -15.48 -3.80 2.86
N LYS A 106 -15.34 -4.10 4.15
CA LYS A 106 -16.36 -3.77 5.15
C LYS A 106 -15.85 -2.71 6.12
N LEU A 107 -16.68 -1.71 6.39
CA LEU A 107 -16.40 -0.62 7.32
C LEU A 107 -17.50 -0.56 8.38
N ASP A 108 -17.18 -0.06 9.57
CA ASP A 108 -18.23 0.37 10.51
C ASP A 108 -18.92 1.66 10.04
N ARG A 109 -19.89 2.14 10.82
CA ARG A 109 -20.65 3.35 10.48
C ARG A 109 -19.80 4.61 10.51
N GLU A 110 -18.70 4.57 11.24
CA GLU A 110 -17.70 5.62 11.37
C GLU A 110 -16.68 5.59 10.22
N GLY A 111 -16.73 4.57 9.35
CA GLY A 111 -15.84 4.41 8.21
C GLY A 111 -14.50 3.76 8.56
N CYS A 112 -14.38 3.14 9.73
CA CYS A 112 -13.18 2.41 10.12
C CYS A 112 -13.24 0.98 9.60
N GLU A 113 -12.09 0.46 9.18
CA GLU A 113 -11.95 -0.93 8.75
C GLU A 113 -12.19 -1.89 9.92
N ARG A 114 -12.94 -2.96 9.65
CA ARG A 114 -13.30 -3.98 10.63
C ARG A 114 -13.01 -5.36 10.07
N ASP A 115 -12.89 -6.33 10.98
CA ASP A 115 -12.83 -7.74 10.61
C ASP A 115 -14.01 -8.07 9.67
N PRO A 116 -13.78 -8.77 8.55
CA PRO A 116 -14.85 -9.21 7.66
C PRO A 116 -15.98 -9.98 8.36
N ASP A 117 -15.70 -10.62 9.50
CA ASP A 117 -16.66 -11.38 10.30
C ASP A 117 -17.34 -10.56 11.41
N ASP A 118 -16.98 -9.28 11.59
CA ASP A 118 -17.64 -8.40 12.56
C ASP A 118 -19.12 -8.15 12.12
N PRO A 119 -20.11 -8.52 12.96
CA PRO A 119 -21.52 -8.36 12.62
C PRO A 119 -21.95 -6.89 12.45
N ASN A 120 -21.16 -5.94 12.95
CA ASN A 120 -21.41 -4.51 12.78
C ASN A 120 -20.77 -3.93 11.52
N ALA A 121 -19.95 -4.70 10.80
CA ALA A 121 -19.28 -4.25 9.60
C ALA A 121 -20.24 -4.26 8.40
N LEU A 122 -20.33 -3.12 7.73
CA LEU A 122 -21.19 -2.90 6.57
C LEU A 122 -20.36 -2.91 5.29
N PRO A 123 -20.88 -3.45 4.17
CA PRO A 123 -20.18 -3.40 2.90
C PRO A 123 -19.94 -1.95 2.49
N SER A 124 -18.76 -1.66 1.95
CA SER A 124 -18.38 -0.33 1.52
C SER A 124 -18.00 -0.32 0.05
N PHE A 125 -18.37 0.77 -0.62
CA PHE A 125 -18.12 0.97 -2.05
C PHE A 125 -17.44 2.32 -2.23
N SER A 126 -16.44 2.38 -3.10
CA SER A 126 -15.79 3.62 -3.48
C SER A 126 -16.16 4.00 -4.90
N LEU A 127 -16.62 5.23 -5.09
CA LEU A 127 -16.76 5.87 -6.39
C LEU A 127 -15.53 6.76 -6.61
N THR A 128 -14.82 6.51 -7.70
CA THR A 128 -13.55 7.18 -8.01
C THR A 128 -13.56 7.77 -9.40
N CYS A 129 -12.91 8.94 -9.53
CA CYS A 129 -12.47 9.47 -10.81
C CYS A 129 -10.95 9.27 -10.88
N HIS A 130 -10.49 8.61 -11.94
CA HIS A 130 -9.08 8.34 -12.21
C HIS A 130 -8.22 9.61 -12.11
N ASP A 131 -6.95 9.43 -11.75
CA ASP A 131 -5.98 10.46 -11.33
C ASP A 131 -6.24 11.08 -9.95
N GLY A 132 -7.17 10.55 -9.16
CA GLY A 132 -7.42 11.02 -7.79
C GLY A 132 -8.15 12.37 -7.74
N ARG A 133 -8.77 12.79 -8.84
CA ARG A 133 -9.55 14.03 -8.94
C ARG A 133 -10.67 14.12 -7.91
N LEU A 134 -11.32 13.00 -7.64
CA LEU A 134 -12.33 12.87 -6.61
C LEU A 134 -12.45 11.41 -6.21
N PHE A 135 -12.69 11.16 -4.94
CA PHE A 135 -13.04 9.86 -4.41
C PHE A 135 -14.11 10.04 -3.33
N GLU A 136 -15.06 9.12 -3.28
CA GLU A 136 -16.13 9.13 -2.27
C GLU A 136 -16.44 7.69 -1.85
N THR A 137 -16.69 7.49 -0.56
CA THR A 137 -16.97 6.17 0.02
C THR A 137 -18.41 6.12 0.50
N PHE A 138 -19.11 5.06 0.12
CA PHE A 138 -20.50 4.78 0.48
C PHE A 138 -20.54 3.53 1.37
N VAL A 139 -21.04 3.68 2.60
CA VAL A 139 -21.11 2.60 3.59
C VAL A 139 -22.52 2.03 3.66
N GLY A 140 -22.63 0.71 3.62
CA GLY A 140 -23.85 -0.07 3.74
C GLY A 140 -24.65 -0.28 2.46
N LYS A 141 -24.50 0.59 1.45
CA LYS A 141 -25.25 0.53 0.18
C LYS A 141 -24.42 1.04 -0.99
N LEU A 142 -24.74 0.55 -2.19
CA LEU A 142 -24.26 1.13 -3.44
C LEU A 142 -24.76 2.58 -3.61
N PRO A 143 -24.02 3.46 -4.30
CA PRO A 143 -24.46 4.82 -4.58
C PRO A 143 -25.72 4.83 -5.46
N THR A 144 -26.63 5.76 -5.21
CA THR A 144 -27.79 5.99 -6.08
C THR A 144 -27.39 6.70 -7.37
N SER A 145 -28.23 6.64 -8.41
CA SER A 145 -27.95 7.32 -9.68
C SER A 145 -27.77 8.84 -9.52
N ASP A 146 -28.49 9.47 -8.58
CA ASP A 146 -28.34 10.89 -8.27
C ASP A 146 -27.00 11.17 -7.58
N GLN A 147 -26.56 10.28 -6.68
CA GLN A 147 -25.24 10.40 -6.04
C GLN A 147 -24.11 10.26 -7.06
N VAL A 148 -24.23 9.31 -8.00
CA VAL A 148 -23.25 9.15 -9.09
C VAL A 148 -23.23 10.38 -10.00
N LEU A 149 -24.40 10.91 -10.40
CA LEU A 149 -24.48 12.13 -11.20
C LEU A 149 -23.85 13.32 -10.47
N HIS A 150 -24.17 13.49 -9.19
CA HIS A 150 -23.63 14.55 -8.35
C HIS A 150 -22.10 14.43 -8.21
N PHE A 151 -21.58 13.22 -8.00
CA PHE A 151 -20.15 12.96 -7.95
C PHE A 151 -19.44 13.36 -9.25
N ILE A 152 -19.97 12.97 -10.42
CA ILE A 152 -19.39 13.33 -11.72
C ILE A 152 -19.37 14.85 -11.90
N LYS A 153 -20.48 15.53 -11.58
CA LYS A 153 -20.54 16.99 -11.61
C LYS A 153 -19.52 17.64 -10.68
N ARG A 154 -19.32 17.10 -9.48
CA ARG A 154 -18.29 17.58 -8.53
C ARG A 154 -16.88 17.35 -9.06
N ALA A 155 -16.59 16.20 -9.66
CA ALA A 155 -15.28 15.92 -10.25
C ALA A 155 -14.93 16.91 -11.39
N ILE A 156 -15.94 17.47 -12.06
CA ILE A 156 -15.80 18.52 -13.08
C ILE A 156 -15.67 19.91 -12.46
N ALA A 157 -16.58 20.29 -11.55
CA ALA A 157 -16.76 21.67 -11.07
C ALA A 157 -15.90 22.01 -9.84
N ALA A 158 -15.59 21.01 -9.01
CA ALA A 158 -14.88 21.18 -7.74
C ALA A 158 -14.02 19.93 -7.43
N PRO A 159 -13.02 19.60 -8.27
CA PRO A 159 -12.13 18.48 -7.99
C PRO A 159 -11.22 18.77 -6.78
N ASN A 160 -10.63 17.72 -6.23
CA ASN A 160 -9.59 17.82 -5.21
C ASN A 160 -8.37 18.57 -5.78
N PRO A 161 -7.70 19.44 -5.00
CA PRO A 161 -6.44 20.01 -5.41
C PRO A 161 -5.40 18.91 -5.72
N PRO A 162 -4.49 19.14 -6.68
CA PRO A 162 -4.24 20.40 -7.38
C PRO A 162 -5.08 20.60 -8.65
N PHE A 163 -6.07 19.74 -8.88
CA PHE A 163 -6.86 19.80 -10.10
C PHE A 163 -7.74 21.04 -10.13
N LYS A 164 -7.92 21.60 -11.32
CA LYS A 164 -8.80 22.73 -11.59
C LYS A 164 -10.10 22.25 -12.22
N PRO A 165 -11.20 23.01 -12.07
CA PRO A 165 -12.42 22.73 -12.80
C PRO A 165 -12.15 22.70 -14.31
N GLY A 166 -12.79 21.77 -15.01
CA GLY A 166 -12.55 21.55 -16.43
C GLY A 166 -13.22 20.29 -16.94
N LEU A 167 -13.09 20.04 -18.24
CA LEU A 167 -13.65 18.85 -18.87
C LEU A 167 -12.56 18.11 -19.67
N PRO A 168 -12.49 16.78 -19.65
CA PRO A 168 -11.56 16.05 -20.51
C PRO A 168 -12.11 15.93 -21.92
N MET A 169 -11.30 15.39 -22.82
CA MET A 169 -11.77 15.00 -24.16
C MET A 169 -12.75 13.83 -24.08
N GLY A 170 -12.61 12.93 -23.10
CA GLY A 170 -13.56 11.85 -22.94
C GLY A 170 -13.74 11.30 -21.53
N PHE A 171 -14.90 10.70 -21.27
CA PHE A 171 -15.11 9.81 -20.12
C PHE A 171 -15.12 8.35 -20.54
N LEU A 172 -14.46 7.51 -19.74
CA LEU A 172 -14.66 6.06 -19.76
C LEU A 172 -15.40 5.67 -18.48
N LEU A 173 -16.66 5.29 -18.62
CA LEU A 173 -17.50 4.83 -17.52
C LEU A 173 -17.33 3.32 -17.38
N ARG A 174 -16.87 2.84 -16.23
CA ARG A 174 -16.73 1.41 -15.98
C ARG A 174 -18.09 0.73 -16.01
N ARG A 175 -18.12 -0.55 -16.38
CA ARG A 175 -19.36 -1.29 -16.61
C ARG A 175 -20.33 -1.28 -15.42
N HIS A 176 -19.81 -1.27 -14.19
CA HIS A 176 -20.60 -1.14 -12.96
C HIS A 176 -21.47 0.13 -12.89
N LEU A 177 -21.23 1.12 -13.75
CA LEU A 177 -22.04 2.34 -13.87
C LEU A 177 -23.22 2.22 -14.84
N GLU A 178 -23.35 1.10 -15.57
CA GLU A 178 -24.46 0.83 -16.49
C GLU A 178 -25.86 1.12 -15.89
N PRO A 179 -26.16 0.70 -14.64
CA PRO A 179 -27.47 0.98 -14.03
C PRO A 179 -27.79 2.46 -13.84
N HIS A 180 -26.80 3.35 -13.90
CA HIS A 180 -26.97 4.79 -13.70
C HIS A 180 -27.14 5.56 -15.02
N MET A 181 -26.95 4.90 -16.17
CA MET A 181 -26.87 5.58 -17.47
C MET A 181 -28.13 6.35 -17.86
N THR A 182 -29.32 5.92 -17.43
CA THR A 182 -30.57 6.65 -17.68
C THR A 182 -30.55 8.06 -17.09
N VAL A 183 -29.92 8.24 -15.93
CA VAL A 183 -29.79 9.54 -15.24
C VAL A 183 -28.57 10.31 -15.73
N LEU A 184 -27.48 9.61 -16.07
CA LEU A 184 -26.24 10.24 -16.52
C LEU A 184 -26.34 10.81 -17.95
N ARG A 185 -26.95 10.06 -18.88
CA ARG A 185 -26.97 10.39 -20.31
C ARG A 185 -27.46 11.81 -20.61
N PRO A 186 -28.60 12.31 -20.08
CA PRO A 186 -29.04 13.68 -20.35
C PRO A 186 -28.02 14.75 -19.98
N PHE A 187 -27.28 14.56 -18.88
CA PHE A 187 -26.23 15.49 -18.47
C PHE A 187 -24.98 15.35 -19.35
N LEU A 188 -24.54 14.12 -19.62
CA LEU A 188 -23.34 13.87 -20.43
C LEU A 188 -23.51 14.36 -21.88
N ASP A 189 -24.70 14.20 -22.45
CA ASP A 189 -25.03 14.68 -23.81
C ASP A 189 -25.13 16.23 -23.87
N SER A 190 -25.27 16.91 -22.73
CA SER A 190 -25.32 18.39 -22.67
C SER A 190 -23.95 19.07 -22.61
N LEU A 191 -22.87 18.29 -22.48
CA LEU A 191 -21.51 18.83 -22.34
C LEU A 191 -20.93 19.28 -23.69
N PRO A 192 -20.06 20.31 -23.71
CA PRO A 192 -19.59 20.92 -24.94
C PRO A 192 -18.63 20.02 -25.74
N ALA A 193 -18.74 20.04 -27.07
CA ALA A 193 -17.79 19.39 -27.97
C ALA A 193 -16.36 19.93 -27.78
N PRO A 194 -15.30 19.12 -28.01
CA PRO A 194 -15.30 17.75 -28.52
C PRO A 194 -15.42 16.66 -27.43
N PHE A 195 -16.06 16.94 -26.29
CA PHE A 195 -16.29 15.93 -25.27
C PHE A 195 -17.06 14.72 -25.81
N ALA A 196 -16.66 13.53 -25.38
CA ALA A 196 -17.38 12.28 -25.62
C ALA A 196 -17.39 11.40 -24.36
N TYR A 197 -18.25 10.39 -24.32
CA TYR A 197 -18.17 9.36 -23.28
C TYR A 197 -18.44 7.99 -23.86
N GLN A 198 -17.89 6.97 -23.18
CA GLN A 198 -18.08 5.57 -23.53
C GLN A 198 -18.34 4.76 -22.26
N LEU A 199 -19.35 3.89 -22.30
CA LEU A 199 -19.51 2.82 -21.33
C LEU A 199 -18.61 1.65 -21.72
N GLU A 200 -17.85 1.14 -20.77
CA GLU A 200 -16.97 -0.01 -20.94
C GLU A 200 -17.74 -1.24 -21.45
N THR A 201 -17.20 -1.91 -22.47
CA THR A 201 -17.74 -3.18 -22.98
C THR A 201 -17.14 -4.36 -22.23
N PRO A 202 -17.78 -5.55 -22.26
CA PRO A 202 -17.22 -6.76 -21.64
C PRO A 202 -15.81 -7.11 -22.13
N GLU A 203 -15.53 -6.91 -23.42
CA GLU A 203 -14.21 -7.17 -24.01
C GLU A 203 -13.16 -6.19 -23.47
N MET A 204 -13.52 -4.91 -23.29
CA MET A 204 -12.65 -3.92 -22.67
C MET A 204 -12.39 -4.26 -21.20
N GLU A 205 -13.42 -4.70 -20.47
CA GLU A 205 -13.30 -5.12 -19.07
C GLU A 205 -12.33 -6.29 -18.92
N GLU A 206 -12.42 -7.30 -19.79
CA GLU A 206 -11.49 -8.43 -19.82
C GLU A 206 -10.06 -7.98 -20.11
N VAL A 207 -9.86 -7.16 -21.15
CA VAL A 207 -8.54 -6.63 -21.52
C VAL A 207 -7.92 -5.83 -20.37
N LEU A 208 -8.70 -4.95 -19.73
CA LEU A 208 -8.23 -4.13 -18.61
C LEU A 208 -7.96 -4.97 -17.35
N SER A 209 -8.77 -6.00 -17.10
CA SER A 209 -8.55 -6.94 -15.99
C SER A 209 -7.28 -7.76 -16.19
N ASN A 210 -7.04 -8.26 -17.41
CA ASN A 210 -5.82 -8.99 -17.77
C ASN A 210 -4.59 -8.09 -17.70
N ALA A 211 -4.67 -6.86 -18.21
CA ALA A 211 -3.59 -5.88 -18.11
C ALA A 211 -3.28 -5.53 -16.63
N ALA A 212 -4.29 -5.35 -15.79
CA ALA A 212 -4.12 -5.11 -14.37
C ALA A 212 -3.50 -6.33 -13.65
N ALA A 213 -3.91 -7.55 -13.99
CA ALA A 213 -3.32 -8.78 -13.45
C ALA A 213 -1.85 -8.93 -13.84
N GLN A 214 -1.53 -8.67 -15.11
CA GLN A 214 -0.15 -8.70 -15.60
C GLN A 214 0.70 -7.61 -14.92
N GLY A 215 0.18 -6.38 -14.80
CA GLY A 215 0.87 -5.30 -14.08
C GLY A 215 1.13 -5.62 -12.61
N ARG A 216 0.17 -6.25 -11.91
CA ARG A 216 0.39 -6.74 -10.54
C ARG A 216 1.52 -7.77 -10.47
N LYS A 217 1.57 -8.71 -11.43
CA LYS A 217 2.61 -9.74 -11.51
C LYS A 217 3.99 -9.14 -11.79
N ASP A 218 4.09 -8.21 -12.73
CA ASP A 218 5.35 -7.56 -13.09
C ASP A 218 5.89 -6.71 -11.93
N ARG A 219 4.99 -6.01 -11.24
CA ARG A 219 5.30 -5.30 -10.01
C ARG A 219 5.79 -6.26 -8.91
N LEU A 220 5.06 -7.34 -8.63
CA LEU A 220 5.47 -8.36 -7.65
C LEU A 220 6.89 -8.89 -7.95
N ASN A 221 7.17 -9.24 -9.20
CA ASN A 221 8.49 -9.72 -9.61
C ASN A 221 9.59 -8.68 -9.34
N SER A 222 9.35 -7.41 -9.69
CA SER A 222 10.31 -6.33 -9.48
C SER A 222 10.64 -6.12 -8.00
N TYR A 223 9.62 -6.18 -7.13
CA TYR A 223 9.85 -6.12 -5.68
C TYR A 223 10.60 -7.34 -5.16
N LEU A 224 10.29 -8.54 -5.65
CA LEU A 224 11.00 -9.77 -5.24
C LEU A 224 12.49 -9.73 -5.62
N GLU A 225 12.85 -9.12 -6.75
CA GLU A 225 14.25 -8.90 -7.13
C GLU A 225 14.97 -7.97 -6.14
N ILE A 226 14.31 -6.90 -5.70
CA ILE A 226 14.84 -5.96 -4.71
C ILE A 226 15.00 -6.61 -3.34
N VAL A 227 14.00 -7.37 -2.89
CA VAL A 227 14.07 -8.16 -1.65
C VAL A 227 15.23 -9.14 -1.73
N ALA A 228 15.41 -9.84 -2.85
CA ALA A 228 16.52 -10.76 -3.05
C ALA A 228 17.88 -10.04 -2.96
N LYS A 229 18.01 -8.85 -3.59
CA LYS A 229 19.20 -8.01 -3.49
C LYS A 229 19.52 -7.63 -2.05
N PHE A 230 18.58 -7.04 -1.32
CA PHE A 230 18.78 -6.65 0.09
C PHE A 230 19.10 -7.85 0.99
N LYS A 231 18.44 -8.99 0.77
CA LYS A 231 18.74 -10.23 1.50
C LYS A 231 20.18 -10.69 1.24
N ASN A 232 20.65 -10.62 0.00
CA ASN A 232 22.01 -11.02 -0.37
C ASN A 232 23.05 -10.05 0.23
N GLU A 233 22.83 -8.74 0.15
CA GLU A 233 23.67 -7.72 0.81
C GLU A 233 23.74 -7.96 2.32
N GLY A 234 22.60 -8.29 2.95
CA GLY A 234 22.54 -8.64 4.37
C GLY A 234 23.33 -9.91 4.71
N ASN A 235 23.24 -10.95 3.87
CA ASN A 235 23.99 -12.19 4.04
C ASN A 235 25.51 -11.94 3.92
N GLU A 236 25.93 -11.13 2.95
CA GLU A 236 27.32 -10.76 2.75
C GLU A 236 27.89 -9.94 3.92
N ALA A 237 27.13 -8.94 4.40
CA ALA A 237 27.49 -8.15 5.58
C ALA A 237 27.59 -9.04 6.83
N PHE A 238 26.62 -9.95 7.01
CA PHE A 238 26.62 -10.92 8.10
C PHE A 238 27.85 -11.83 8.06
N ALA A 239 28.24 -12.33 6.88
CA ALA A 239 29.43 -13.16 6.70
C ALA A 239 30.72 -12.41 7.07
N ARG A 240 30.77 -11.10 6.83
CA ARG A 240 31.87 -10.21 7.27
C ARG A 240 31.79 -9.80 8.74
N ARG A 241 30.78 -10.28 9.48
CA ARG A 241 30.44 -9.86 10.86
C ARG A 241 30.15 -8.35 10.99
N ASP A 242 29.77 -7.70 9.90
CA ASP A 242 29.30 -6.31 9.90
C ASP A 242 27.83 -6.27 10.32
N ARG A 243 27.59 -6.20 11.63
CA ARG A 243 26.23 -6.24 12.20
C ARG A 243 25.36 -5.11 11.68
N ALA A 244 25.87 -3.88 11.68
CA ALA A 244 25.09 -2.70 11.33
C ALA A 244 24.63 -2.75 9.87
N ALA A 245 25.53 -3.11 8.95
CA ALA A 245 25.17 -3.25 7.54
C ALA A 245 24.19 -4.42 7.32
N ALA A 246 24.36 -5.54 8.02
CA ALA A 246 23.45 -6.68 7.91
C ALA A 246 22.03 -6.32 8.37
N ILE A 247 21.88 -5.69 9.54
CA ILE A 247 20.59 -5.25 10.06
C ILE A 247 19.93 -4.26 9.10
N LYS A 248 20.68 -3.29 8.59
CA LYS A 248 20.17 -2.28 7.64
C LYS A 248 19.63 -2.95 6.38
N ALA A 249 20.40 -3.87 5.78
CA ALA A 249 20.00 -4.55 4.57
C ALA A 249 18.77 -5.45 4.76
N TYR A 250 18.74 -6.27 5.82
CA TYR A 250 17.56 -7.10 6.11
C TYR A 250 16.32 -6.26 6.44
N SER A 251 16.47 -5.12 7.12
CA SER A 251 15.35 -4.21 7.37
C SER A 251 14.81 -3.60 6.07
N GLY A 252 15.69 -3.31 5.10
CA GLY A 252 15.29 -2.94 3.75
C GLY A 252 14.47 -4.03 3.07
N ALA A 253 14.92 -5.29 3.11
CA ALA A 253 14.18 -6.42 2.57
C ALA A 253 12.79 -6.61 3.22
N ILE A 254 12.70 -6.49 4.56
CA ILE A 254 11.41 -6.61 5.29
C ILE A 254 10.45 -5.50 4.85
N LYS A 255 10.92 -4.25 4.75
CA LYS A 255 10.09 -3.12 4.29
C LYS A 255 9.44 -3.40 2.93
N TYR A 256 10.22 -3.88 1.95
CA TYR A 256 9.68 -4.21 0.63
C TYR A 256 8.76 -5.45 0.66
N LEU A 257 8.98 -6.41 1.56
CA LEU A 257 8.09 -7.55 1.72
C LEU A 257 6.73 -7.15 2.30
N ASP A 258 6.70 -6.24 3.27
CA ASP A 258 5.46 -5.70 3.83
C ASP A 258 4.65 -4.99 2.73
N ASP A 259 5.32 -4.14 1.92
CA ASP A 259 4.69 -3.46 0.79
C ASP A 259 4.07 -4.44 -0.22
N VAL A 260 4.73 -5.57 -0.49
CA VAL A 260 4.22 -6.59 -1.42
C VAL A 260 3.06 -7.37 -0.83
N LEU A 261 3.14 -7.77 0.44
CA LEU A 261 2.09 -8.54 1.11
C LEU A 261 0.76 -7.79 1.10
N GLU A 262 0.78 -6.49 1.37
CA GLU A 262 -0.41 -5.63 1.32
C GLU A 262 -1.01 -5.47 -0.09
N ASN A 263 -0.28 -5.85 -1.15
CA ASN A 263 -0.70 -5.72 -2.55
C ASN A 263 -0.95 -7.06 -3.25
N THR A 264 -0.62 -8.18 -2.61
CA THR A 264 -0.75 -9.54 -3.17
C THR A 264 -2.09 -10.20 -2.77
N SER A 265 -3.01 -9.42 -2.21
CA SER A 265 -4.30 -9.91 -1.72
C SER A 265 -5.06 -10.74 -2.76
N GLY A 266 -5.46 -11.95 -2.39
CA GLY A 266 -6.35 -12.80 -3.20
C GLY A 266 -5.66 -13.98 -3.89
N ASN A 267 -4.36 -14.18 -3.68
CA ASN A 267 -3.66 -15.40 -4.10
C ASN A 267 -3.00 -16.10 -2.89
N PRO A 268 -3.68 -17.07 -2.25
CA PRO A 268 -3.18 -17.72 -1.03
C PRO A 268 -1.82 -18.39 -1.18
N VAL A 269 -1.49 -18.88 -2.39
CA VAL A 269 -0.21 -19.54 -2.66
C VAL A 269 0.93 -18.52 -2.67
N GLU A 270 0.71 -17.37 -3.30
CA GLU A 270 1.70 -16.29 -3.32
C GLU A 270 1.85 -15.63 -1.94
N GLU A 271 0.74 -15.39 -1.24
CA GLU A 271 0.74 -14.89 0.13
C GLU A 271 1.52 -15.81 1.08
N GLN A 272 1.31 -17.12 1.00
CA GLN A 272 2.07 -18.08 1.80
C GLN A 272 3.57 -18.05 1.45
N ARG A 273 3.92 -17.96 0.16
CA ARG A 273 5.32 -17.86 -0.29
C ARG A 273 6.00 -16.60 0.26
N LEU A 274 5.32 -15.46 0.20
CA LEU A 274 5.82 -14.18 0.72
C LEU A 274 5.96 -14.20 2.24
N THR A 275 4.98 -14.77 2.94
CA THR A 275 5.00 -14.92 4.41
C THR A 275 6.18 -15.77 4.87
N ARG A 276 6.47 -16.88 4.18
CA ARG A 276 7.68 -17.67 4.44
C ARG A 276 8.97 -16.88 4.19
N LEU A 277 8.99 -16.03 3.17
CA LEU A 277 10.13 -15.17 2.88
C LEU A 277 10.35 -14.12 3.98
N VAL A 278 9.29 -13.54 4.55
CA VAL A 278 9.37 -12.68 5.75
C VAL A 278 10.02 -13.44 6.90
N ALA A 279 9.57 -14.67 7.20
CA ALA A 279 10.14 -15.47 8.28
C ALA A 279 11.65 -15.70 8.11
N VAL A 280 12.09 -16.01 6.89
CA VAL A 280 13.51 -16.18 6.55
C VAL A 280 14.30 -14.89 6.81
N VAL A 281 13.83 -13.74 6.34
CA VAL A 281 14.56 -12.47 6.49
C VAL A 281 14.58 -12.00 7.94
N CYS A 282 13.47 -12.12 8.68
CA CYS A 282 13.42 -11.80 10.10
C CYS A 282 14.38 -12.68 10.91
N ALA A 283 14.40 -13.99 10.69
CA ALA A 283 15.33 -14.87 11.38
C ALA A 283 16.82 -14.60 11.02
N ASN A 284 17.10 -14.17 9.79
CA ASN A 284 18.44 -13.72 9.41
C ASN A 284 18.82 -12.41 10.11
N ARG A 285 17.88 -11.47 10.27
CA ARG A 285 18.09 -10.23 11.04
C ARG A 285 18.26 -10.51 12.54
N ALA A 286 17.50 -11.45 13.10
CA ALA A 286 17.71 -11.96 14.46
C ALA A 286 19.12 -12.53 14.63
N ALA A 287 19.62 -13.29 13.65
CA ALA A 287 21.00 -13.78 13.67
C ALA A 287 22.02 -12.63 13.72
N ALA A 288 21.81 -11.56 12.95
CA ALA A 288 22.68 -10.39 12.94
C ALA A 288 22.70 -9.69 14.31
N TYR A 289 21.53 -9.48 14.93
CA TYR A 289 21.42 -8.94 16.29
C TYR A 289 22.20 -9.76 17.35
N LEU A 290 22.31 -11.08 17.14
CA LEU A 290 23.02 -12.01 18.03
C LEU A 290 24.54 -12.10 17.79
N LEU A 291 25.10 -11.41 16.78
CA LEU A 291 26.56 -11.39 16.58
C LEU A 291 27.29 -10.90 17.84
N ASP A 292 28.50 -11.40 18.08
CA ASP A 292 29.30 -10.96 19.23
C ASP A 292 29.85 -9.52 19.05
N GLY A 293 30.10 -8.81 20.16
CA GLY A 293 30.66 -7.45 20.17
C GLY A 293 29.67 -6.33 20.48
N GLU A 294 30.16 -5.09 20.48
CA GLU A 294 29.39 -3.86 20.76
C GLU A 294 28.18 -3.75 19.84
N GLY A 295 26.98 -3.51 20.39
CA GLY A 295 25.72 -3.42 19.64
C GLY A 295 24.95 -4.73 19.48
N ARG A 296 25.33 -5.79 20.21
CA ARG A 296 24.52 -7.01 20.34
C ARG A 296 23.20 -6.65 21.03
N ASP A 297 22.08 -7.11 20.46
CA ASP A 297 20.75 -6.82 20.98
C ASP A 297 19.88 -8.07 21.02
N ALA A 298 19.94 -8.80 22.14
CA ALA A 298 19.17 -10.03 22.32
C ALA A 298 17.65 -9.77 22.34
N LYS A 299 17.18 -8.60 22.78
CA LYS A 299 15.74 -8.29 22.81
C LYS A 299 15.20 -8.15 21.39
N MET A 300 15.90 -7.42 20.53
CA MET A 300 15.52 -7.29 19.13
C MET A 300 15.61 -8.62 18.37
N ALA A 301 16.61 -9.45 18.68
CA ALA A 301 16.71 -10.80 18.14
C ALA A 301 15.51 -11.69 18.54
N LEU A 302 15.04 -11.57 19.78
CA LEU A 302 13.88 -12.31 20.27
C LEU A 302 12.59 -11.85 19.56
N ILE A 303 12.40 -10.55 19.39
CA ILE A 303 11.26 -9.98 18.64
C ILE A 303 11.24 -10.52 17.21
N ASP A 304 12.35 -10.41 16.48
CA ASP A 304 12.43 -10.93 15.11
C ASP A 304 12.27 -12.45 15.04
N GLY A 305 12.74 -13.17 16.06
CA GLY A 305 12.55 -14.60 16.19
C GLY A 305 11.08 -14.99 16.35
N HIS A 306 10.31 -14.25 17.15
CA HIS A 306 8.86 -14.43 17.28
C HIS A 306 8.13 -14.12 15.98
N VAL A 307 8.43 -12.99 15.34
CA VAL A 307 7.85 -12.66 14.02
C VAL A 307 8.13 -13.77 13.01
N ALA A 308 9.33 -14.35 13.02
CA ALA A 308 9.65 -15.45 12.12
C ALA A 308 8.85 -16.73 12.40
N GLU A 309 8.67 -17.09 13.68
CA GLU A 309 7.83 -18.24 14.09
C GLU A 309 6.35 -18.01 13.73
N ASP A 310 5.81 -16.82 14.00
CA ASP A 310 4.41 -16.50 13.73
C ASP A 310 4.10 -16.55 12.23
N ARG A 311 5.04 -16.09 11.41
CA ARG A 311 4.90 -16.08 9.94
C ARG A 311 5.10 -17.46 9.32
N ASP A 312 6.08 -18.22 9.79
CA ASP A 312 6.28 -19.61 9.38
C ASP A 312 6.68 -20.48 10.58
N PRO A 313 5.70 -21.13 11.21
CA PRO A 313 5.96 -22.05 12.32
C PRO A 313 6.85 -23.23 11.91
N THR A 314 6.96 -23.54 10.61
CA THR A 314 7.84 -24.58 10.06
C THR A 314 9.25 -24.07 9.76
N TYR A 315 9.59 -22.85 10.18
CA TYR A 315 10.92 -22.29 10.00
C TYR A 315 11.84 -22.56 11.20
N LEU A 316 12.53 -23.71 11.14
CA LEU A 316 13.38 -24.24 12.21
C LEU A 316 14.34 -23.22 12.85
N LYS A 317 14.95 -22.35 12.03
CA LYS A 317 15.95 -21.39 12.52
C LYS A 317 15.35 -20.34 13.47
N ALA A 318 14.05 -20.04 13.39
CA ALA A 318 13.39 -19.11 14.30
C ALA A 318 13.55 -19.56 15.76
N TYR A 319 13.28 -20.84 16.05
CA TYR A 319 13.42 -21.45 17.37
C TYR A 319 14.84 -21.33 17.93
N TYR A 320 15.86 -21.64 17.12
CA TYR A 320 17.27 -21.48 17.56
C TYR A 320 17.62 -20.03 17.89
N ARG A 321 17.16 -19.07 17.09
CA ARG A 321 17.47 -17.65 17.31
C ARG A 321 16.77 -17.10 18.55
N GLN A 322 15.50 -17.46 18.77
CA GLN A 322 14.77 -17.13 19.99
C GLN A 322 15.45 -17.74 21.23
N ALA A 323 15.75 -19.05 21.22
CA ALA A 323 16.37 -19.73 22.35
C ALA A 323 17.74 -19.11 22.71
N ARG A 324 18.55 -18.79 21.69
CA ARG A 324 19.84 -18.12 21.90
C ARG A 324 19.68 -16.70 22.45
N ALA A 325 18.66 -15.96 21.99
CA ALA A 325 18.35 -14.65 22.53
C ALA A 325 17.94 -14.73 24.00
N LEU A 326 17.06 -15.67 24.37
CA LEU A 326 16.60 -15.90 25.74
C LEU A 326 17.74 -16.32 26.67
N GLU A 327 18.66 -17.17 26.19
CA GLU A 327 19.87 -17.53 26.94
C GLU A 327 20.73 -16.29 27.26
N LEU A 328 20.92 -15.38 26.30
CA LEU A 328 21.66 -14.12 26.51
C LEU A 328 20.92 -13.13 27.42
N LEU A 329 19.60 -13.28 27.56
CA LEU A 329 18.78 -12.53 28.50
C LEU A 329 18.68 -13.20 29.88
N GLU A 330 19.41 -14.29 30.10
CA GLU A 330 19.39 -15.10 31.34
C GLU A 330 18.02 -15.75 31.64
N GLU A 331 17.16 -15.87 30.62
CA GLU A 331 15.83 -16.48 30.69
C GLU A 331 15.88 -17.97 30.30
N LEU A 332 16.75 -18.75 30.96
CA LEU A 332 17.07 -20.14 30.57
C LEU A 332 15.84 -21.06 30.46
N LYS A 333 14.87 -20.92 31.37
CA LYS A 333 13.64 -21.72 31.33
C LYS A 333 12.85 -21.46 30.04
N LEU A 334 12.68 -20.20 29.67
CA LEU A 334 11.98 -19.81 28.45
C LEU A 334 12.76 -20.25 27.20
N SER A 335 14.09 -20.23 27.25
CA SER A 335 14.94 -20.78 26.18
C SER A 335 14.68 -22.28 25.95
N GLN A 336 14.65 -23.08 27.02
CA GLN A 336 14.32 -24.51 26.95
C GLN A 336 12.89 -24.75 26.43
N GLU A 337 11.92 -23.97 26.90
CA GLU A 337 10.54 -24.03 26.45
C GLU A 337 10.42 -23.69 24.95
N CYS A 338 11.17 -22.71 24.45
CA CYS A 338 11.21 -22.36 23.02
C CYS A 338 11.65 -23.54 22.16
N ILE A 339 12.75 -24.21 22.49
CA ILE A 339 13.21 -25.40 21.77
C ILE A 339 12.20 -26.55 21.92
N GLY A 340 11.62 -26.72 23.11
CA GLY A 340 10.55 -27.69 23.36
C GLY A 340 9.32 -27.47 22.47
N ARG A 341 8.89 -26.21 22.27
CA ARG A 341 7.81 -25.86 21.34
C ARG A 341 8.16 -26.27 19.91
N GLY A 342 9.38 -26.01 19.47
CA GLY A 342 9.88 -26.48 18.17
C GLY A 342 9.76 -28.00 18.04
N LEU A 343 10.30 -28.77 18.99
CA LEU A 343 10.26 -30.24 18.99
C LEU A 343 8.83 -30.82 19.11
N ALA A 344 7.88 -30.08 19.67
CA ALA A 344 6.49 -30.49 19.74
C ALA A 344 5.80 -30.49 18.36
N ARG A 345 6.36 -29.77 17.36
CA ARG A 345 5.81 -29.72 16.01
C ARG A 345 6.11 -31.03 15.26
N PRO A 346 5.14 -31.62 14.54
CA PRO A 346 5.33 -32.89 13.84
C PRO A 346 6.55 -32.91 12.91
N GLU A 347 6.83 -31.79 12.24
CA GLU A 347 7.90 -31.63 11.26
C GLU A 347 9.31 -31.63 11.89
N PHE A 348 9.41 -31.37 13.21
CA PHE A 348 10.68 -31.21 13.92
C PHE A 348 10.89 -32.23 15.04
N ARG A 349 9.92 -33.12 15.28
CA ARG A 349 9.98 -34.12 16.36
C ARG A 349 11.31 -34.88 16.39
N ASP A 350 11.82 -35.20 15.20
CA ASP A 350 13.07 -35.95 15.02
C ASP A 350 14.26 -35.07 14.60
N ASN A 351 14.17 -33.75 14.81
CA ASN A 351 15.27 -32.85 14.50
C ASN A 351 16.38 -32.98 15.56
N GLU A 352 17.44 -33.70 15.22
CA GLU A 352 18.58 -33.95 16.12
C GLU A 352 19.22 -32.66 16.64
N GLY A 353 19.34 -31.62 15.82
CA GLY A 353 19.91 -30.36 16.27
C GLY A 353 19.11 -29.70 17.40
N LEU A 354 17.76 -29.72 17.35
CA LEU A 354 16.95 -29.16 18.44
C LEU A 354 17.04 -30.03 19.70
N LYS A 355 17.12 -31.36 19.54
CA LYS A 355 17.33 -32.28 20.67
C LYS A 355 18.67 -32.02 21.36
N GLU A 356 19.73 -31.85 20.59
CA GLU A 356 21.06 -31.51 21.07
C GLU A 356 21.08 -30.15 21.77
N GLU A 357 20.45 -29.13 21.18
CA GLU A 357 20.38 -27.80 21.77
C GLU A 357 19.58 -27.79 23.08
N LEU A 358 18.45 -28.52 23.15
CA LEU A 358 17.70 -28.69 24.40
C LEU A 358 18.54 -29.41 25.47
N ALA A 359 19.29 -30.44 25.08
CA ALA A 359 20.18 -31.15 25.99
C ALA A 359 21.30 -30.25 26.50
N ARG A 360 21.84 -29.35 25.66
CA ARG A 360 22.82 -28.33 26.05
C ARG A 360 22.24 -27.36 27.07
N LEU A 361 21.08 -26.77 26.78
CA LEU A 361 20.41 -25.79 27.64
C LEU A 361 20.01 -26.35 29.01
N ARG A 362 19.82 -27.67 29.13
CA ARG A 362 19.52 -28.36 30.41
C ARG A 362 20.75 -28.61 31.28
N ARG A 363 21.96 -28.42 30.75
CA ARG A 363 23.22 -28.59 31.49
C ARG A 363 23.79 -27.27 32.02
N LEU A 364 23.29 -26.15 31.51
CA LEU A 364 23.51 -24.81 32.05
C LEU A 364 22.60 -24.62 33.28
#